data_AF-A0A0F9KTT9-F1
#
_entry.id   AF-A0A0F9KTT9-F1
#
_cell.length_a   1.000
_cell.length_b   1.000
_cell.length_c   1.000
_cell.angle_alpha   90.00
_cell.angle_beta   90.00
_cell.angle_gamma   90.00
#
_symmetry.space_group_name_H-M   'P 1'
#
loop_
_entity.id
_entity.type
_entity.pdbx_description
1 polymer ?
#
loop_
_entity_poly.entity_id
_entity_poly.type
_entity_poly.pdbx_seq_one_letter_code
_entity_poly.pdbx_strand_id
1 'polypeptide(L)'
;MIRSLLCLGVLSLVAVVLAMALGSVTIPLPDLWQVVLGEGSALHRTLLIDLRLPRTLAAFATGGLLAVAGALMQVLLRNPLADPYVLGLSGGAAVGALLAMLAGMGTLLISGTAFAGAM
;
A
#
# COMPACT_ATOMS: atom_id res chain seq x y z
N MET A 1 -6.89 -8.76 24.86
CA MET A 1 -6.75 -7.54 24.05
C MET A 1 -5.29 -7.14 23.83
N ILE A 2 -4.50 -6.86 24.88
CA ILE A 2 -3.08 -6.43 24.72
C ILE A 2 -2.21 -7.45 23.95
N ARG A 3 -2.38 -8.75 24.24
CA ARG A 3 -1.62 -9.83 23.58
C ARG A 3 -1.91 -9.89 22.08
N SER A 4 -3.18 -9.71 21.69
CA SER A 4 -3.60 -9.73 20.28
C SER A 4 -3.02 -8.55 19.51
N LEU A 5 -3.00 -7.36 20.12
CA LEU A 5 -2.39 -6.16 19.51
C LEU A 5 -0.88 -6.33 19.32
N LEU A 6 -0.20 -6.90 20.31
CA LEU A 6 1.23 -7.23 20.20
C LEU A 6 1.48 -8.24 19.07
N CYS A 7 0.68 -9.31 18.99
CA CYS A 7 0.82 -10.29 17.90
C CYS A 7 0.61 -9.66 16.52
N LEU A 8 -0.40 -8.79 16.36
CA LEU A 8 -0.65 -8.10 15.09
C LEU A 8 0.47 -7.13 14.73
N GLY A 9 1.02 -6.41 15.71
CA GLY A 9 2.17 -5.51 15.51
C GLY A 9 3.45 -6.25 15.12
N VAL A 10 3.70 -7.42 15.70
CA VAL A 10 4.82 -8.28 15.28
C VAL A 10 4.59 -8.83 13.88
N LEU A 11 3.37 -9.30 13.59
CA LEU A 11 3.04 -9.86 12.27
C LEU A 11 3.16 -8.80 11.16
N SER A 12 2.75 -7.55 11.42
CA SER A 12 2.91 -6.46 10.46
C SER A 12 4.37 -6.13 10.21
N LEU A 13 5.20 -6.09 11.25
CA LEU A 13 6.64 -5.87 11.12
C LEU A 13 7.30 -6.98 10.27
N VAL A 14 6.95 -8.24 10.55
CA VAL A 14 7.43 -9.39 9.76
C VAL A 14 6.98 -9.27 8.30
N ALA A 15 5.73 -8.90 8.04
CA ALA A 15 5.21 -8.70 6.68
C ALA A 15 5.98 -7.61 5.93
N VAL A 16 6.33 -6.49 6.58
CA VAL A 16 7.14 -5.42 5.98
C VAL A 16 8.55 -5.90 5.65
N VAL A 17 9.22 -6.61 6.57
CA VAL A 17 10.55 -7.18 6.32
C VAL A 17 10.52 -8.17 5.15
N LEU A 18 9.51 -9.06 5.13
CA LEU A 18 9.32 -10.01 4.05
C LEU A 18 9.06 -9.30 2.71
N ALA A 19 8.21 -8.29 2.67
CA ALA A 19 7.94 -7.50 1.47
C ALA A 19 9.21 -6.81 0.91
N MET A 20 10.15 -6.43 1.78
CA MET A 20 11.46 -5.91 1.36
C MET A 20 12.42 -7.00 0.85
N ALA A 21 12.33 -8.23 1.38
CA ALA A 21 13.19 -9.35 0.98
C ALA A 21 12.73 -10.04 -0.33
N LEU A 22 11.41 -10.19 -0.50
CA LEU A 22 10.78 -10.86 -1.63
C LEU A 22 10.69 -9.93 -2.85
N GLY A 23 11.22 -10.35 -3.98
CA GLY A 23 11.10 -9.64 -5.25
C GLY A 23 11.80 -10.37 -6.40
N SER A 24 11.84 -9.75 -7.59
CA SER A 24 12.41 -10.35 -8.80
C SER A 24 13.88 -10.76 -8.68
N VAL A 25 14.61 -10.16 -7.73
CA VAL A 25 15.96 -10.54 -7.32
C VAL A 25 15.90 -10.90 -5.85
N THR A 26 16.26 -12.12 -5.46
CA THR A 26 16.30 -12.49 -4.05
C THR A 26 17.49 -11.80 -3.38
N ILE A 27 17.20 -10.88 -2.45
CA ILE A 27 18.21 -10.21 -1.62
C ILE A 27 18.23 -10.96 -0.28
N PRO A 28 19.33 -11.62 0.09
CA PRO A 28 19.40 -12.33 1.35
C PRO A 28 19.36 -11.34 2.53
N LEU A 29 18.83 -11.78 3.69
CA LEU A 29 18.65 -10.91 4.87
C LEU A 29 19.92 -10.19 5.36
N PRO A 30 21.13 -10.78 5.29
CA PRO A 30 22.36 -10.08 5.64
C PRO A 30 22.62 -8.85 4.76
N ASP A 31 22.34 -8.96 3.47
CA ASP A 31 22.58 -7.88 2.49
C ASP A 31 21.54 -6.76 2.66
N LEU A 32 20.31 -7.09 3.06
CA LEU A 32 19.32 -6.10 3.50
C LEU A 32 19.86 -5.21 4.62
N TRP A 33 20.49 -5.82 5.64
CA TRP A 33 21.06 -5.07 6.76
C TRP A 33 22.26 -4.21 6.33
N GLN A 34 23.12 -4.74 5.46
CA GLN A 34 24.24 -3.97 4.89
C GLN A 34 23.76 -2.75 4.09
N VAL A 35 22.69 -2.89 3.29
CA VAL A 35 22.10 -1.75 2.57
C VAL A 35 21.56 -0.69 3.54
N VAL A 36 20.90 -1.11 4.62
CA VAL A 36 20.38 -0.19 5.66
C VAL A 36 21.52 0.54 6.38
N LEU A 37 22.65 -0.14 6.62
CA LEU A 37 23.86 0.44 7.20
C LEU A 37 24.68 1.29 6.20
N GLY A 38 24.30 1.30 4.92
CA GLY A 38 25.00 2.06 3.87
C GLY A 38 26.19 1.33 3.23
N GLU A 39 26.45 0.08 3.59
CA GLU A 39 27.55 -0.76 3.07
C GLU A 39 27.13 -1.69 1.92
N GLY A 40 25.84 -1.74 1.59
CA GLY A 40 25.31 -2.58 0.51
C GLY A 40 25.72 -2.10 -0.88
N SER A 41 25.74 -3.02 -1.86
CA SER A 41 26.10 -2.66 -3.24
C SER A 41 25.13 -1.64 -3.85
N ALA A 42 25.61 -0.85 -4.82
CA ALA A 42 24.82 0.20 -5.46
C ALA A 42 23.49 -0.33 -6.05
N LEU A 43 23.51 -1.51 -6.67
CA LEU A 43 22.32 -2.18 -7.21
C LEU A 43 21.33 -2.53 -6.10
N HIS A 44 21.80 -3.16 -5.01
CA HIS A 44 20.94 -3.53 -3.88
C HIS A 44 20.33 -2.30 -3.21
N ARG A 45 21.10 -1.21 -3.10
CA ARG A 45 20.61 0.07 -2.57
C ARG A 45 19.48 0.65 -3.43
N THR A 46 19.67 0.75 -4.75
CA THR A 46 18.63 1.25 -5.65
C THR A 46 17.38 0.38 -5.62
N LEU A 47 17.52 -0.95 -5.66
CA LEU A 47 16.36 -1.85 -5.57
C LEU A 47 15.60 -1.70 -4.25
N LEU A 48 16.31 -1.59 -3.14
CA LEU A 48 15.70 -1.59 -1.82
C LEU A 48 15.11 -0.21 -1.49
N ILE A 49 15.89 0.86 -1.66
CA ILE A 49 15.52 2.22 -1.27
C ILE A 49 14.60 2.88 -2.29
N ASP A 50 14.91 2.77 -3.60
CA ASP A 50 14.17 3.54 -4.63
C ASP A 50 12.94 2.79 -5.15
N LEU A 51 12.87 1.46 -4.96
CA LEU A 51 11.78 0.64 -5.49
C LEU A 51 10.98 -0.10 -4.41
N ARG A 52 11.62 -0.92 -3.56
CA ARG A 52 10.89 -1.79 -2.62
C ARG A 52 10.35 -1.04 -1.42
N LEU A 53 11.13 -0.16 -0.83
CA LEU A 53 10.74 0.64 0.33
C LEU A 53 9.48 1.48 0.04
N PRO A 54 9.45 2.34 -1.00
CA PRO A 54 8.26 3.15 -1.28
C PRO A 54 7.04 2.29 -1.61
N ARG A 55 7.22 1.18 -2.34
CA ARG A 55 6.13 0.24 -2.66
C ARG A 55 5.58 -0.45 -1.41
N THR A 56 6.46 -0.88 -0.49
CA THR A 56 6.06 -1.57 0.75
C THR A 56 5.30 -0.62 1.66
N LEU A 57 5.79 0.62 1.82
CA LEU A 57 5.11 1.65 2.60
C LEU A 57 3.75 2.02 2.00
N ALA A 58 3.67 2.18 0.67
CA ALA A 58 2.41 2.43 -0.01
C ALA A 58 1.41 1.28 0.21
N ALA A 59 1.82 0.02 0.01
CA ALA A 59 0.95 -1.14 0.23
C ALA A 59 0.47 -1.25 1.68
N PHE A 60 1.35 -1.02 2.64
CA PHE A 60 1.01 -1.04 4.07
C PHE A 60 0.00 0.06 4.43
N ALA A 61 0.26 1.29 3.99
CA ALA A 61 -0.63 2.41 4.23
C ALA A 61 -2.00 2.23 3.55
N THR A 62 -2.02 1.82 2.29
CA THR A 62 -3.27 1.56 1.55
C THR A 62 -4.07 0.44 2.21
N GLY A 63 -3.45 -0.69 2.58
CA GLY A 63 -4.13 -1.79 3.28
C GLY A 63 -4.72 -1.36 4.62
N GLY A 64 -3.97 -0.56 5.40
CA GLY A 64 -4.46 0.01 6.66
C GLY A 64 -5.64 0.95 6.47
N LEU A 65 -5.57 1.85 5.48
CA LEU A 65 -6.67 2.77 5.15
C LEU A 65 -7.92 2.02 4.67
N LEU A 66 -7.77 0.97 3.87
CA LEU A 66 -8.88 0.11 3.44
C LEU A 66 -9.52 -0.62 4.63
N ALA A 67 -8.73 -1.14 5.57
CA ALA A 67 -9.25 -1.77 6.78
C ALA A 67 -10.06 -0.78 7.64
N VAL A 68 -9.55 0.46 7.80
CA VAL A 68 -10.26 1.53 8.52
C VAL A 68 -11.54 1.92 7.78
N ALA A 69 -11.49 2.13 6.47
CA ALA A 69 -12.66 2.47 5.66
C ALA A 69 -13.75 1.38 5.74
N GLY A 70 -13.36 0.10 5.68
CA GLY A 70 -14.27 -1.03 5.86
C GLY A 70 -14.91 -1.05 7.25
N ALA A 71 -14.12 -0.88 8.32
CA ALA A 71 -14.64 -0.82 9.67
C ALA A 71 -15.63 0.35 9.88
N LEU A 72 -15.31 1.53 9.35
CA LEU A 72 -16.21 2.69 9.39
C LEU A 72 -17.50 2.41 8.63
N MET A 73 -17.41 1.79 7.46
CA MET A 73 -18.57 1.45 6.63
C MET A 73 -19.51 0.46 7.34
N GLN A 74 -18.94 -0.58 7.95
CA GLN A 74 -19.68 -1.57 8.73
C GLN A 74 -20.43 -0.92 9.91
N VAL A 75 -19.82 0.06 10.58
CA VAL A 75 -20.44 0.81 11.68
C VAL A 75 -21.55 1.74 11.19
N LEU A 76 -21.29 2.51 10.12
CA LEU A 76 -22.25 3.48 9.56
C LEU A 76 -23.52 2.80 9.06
N LEU A 77 -23.37 1.70 8.32
CA LEU A 77 -24.48 0.93 7.77
C LEU A 77 -25.06 -0.07 8.77
N ARG A 78 -24.42 -0.25 9.92
CA ARG A 78 -24.74 -1.29 10.92
C ARG A 78 -24.88 -2.67 10.28
N ASN A 79 -24.04 -2.95 9.28
CA ASN A 79 -24.05 -4.17 8.51
C ASN A 79 -22.62 -4.74 8.47
N PRO A 80 -22.35 -5.87 9.14
CA PRO A 80 -21.01 -6.46 9.18
C PRO A 80 -20.52 -6.96 7.81
N LEU A 81 -21.41 -7.05 6.82
CA LEU A 81 -21.08 -7.42 5.44
C LEU A 81 -20.93 -6.20 4.52
N ALA A 82 -21.09 -4.98 5.04
CA ALA A 82 -20.93 -3.78 4.24
C ALA A 82 -19.46 -3.57 3.86
N ASP A 83 -19.26 -3.23 2.60
CA ASP A 83 -17.96 -3.01 2.00
C ASP A 83 -17.98 -1.68 1.21
N PRO A 84 -16.93 -0.84 1.32
CA PRO A 84 -16.90 0.49 0.71
C PRO A 84 -17.02 0.47 -0.82
N TYR A 85 -16.69 -0.64 -1.50
CA TYR A 85 -16.84 -0.75 -2.95
C TYR A 85 -18.32 -0.70 -3.39
N VAL A 86 -19.26 -1.05 -2.50
CA VAL A 86 -20.70 -1.10 -2.80
C VAL A 86 -21.31 0.30 -3.03
N LEU A 87 -20.69 1.36 -2.50
CA LEU A 87 -21.19 2.74 -2.63
C LEU A 87 -20.70 3.48 -3.87
N GLY A 88 -19.99 2.81 -4.78
CA GLY A 88 -19.53 3.41 -6.04
C GLY A 88 -18.26 4.26 -5.93
N LEU A 89 -17.69 4.45 -4.73
CA LEU A 89 -16.42 5.16 -4.48
C LEU A 89 -15.28 4.69 -5.41
N SER A 90 -15.08 3.38 -5.50
CA SER A 90 -14.04 2.80 -6.36
C SER A 90 -14.39 2.84 -7.85
N GLY A 91 -15.67 2.78 -8.19
CA GLY A 91 -16.14 2.94 -9.57
C GLY A 91 -15.90 4.36 -10.08
N GLY A 92 -16.26 5.36 -9.28
CA GLY A 92 -16.01 6.76 -9.59
C GLY A 92 -14.51 7.08 -9.69
N ALA A 93 -13.69 6.55 -8.77
CA ALA A 93 -12.23 6.65 -8.87
C ALA A 93 -11.68 6.06 -10.18
N ALA A 94 -12.17 4.88 -10.57
CA ALA A 94 -11.76 4.22 -11.80
C ALA A 94 -12.14 5.02 -13.05
N VAL A 95 -13.37 5.57 -13.09
CA VAL A 95 -13.81 6.44 -14.20
C VAL A 95 -12.95 7.70 -14.29
N GLY A 96 -12.70 8.39 -13.18
CA GLY A 96 -11.86 9.58 -13.15
C GLY A 96 -10.42 9.31 -13.61
N ALA A 97 -9.83 8.20 -13.15
CA ALA A 97 -8.50 7.77 -13.60
C ALA A 97 -8.48 7.44 -15.10
N LEU A 98 -9.46 6.66 -15.57
CA LEU A 98 -9.55 6.23 -16.97
C LEU A 98 -9.71 7.41 -17.93
N LEU A 99 -10.57 8.39 -17.59
CA LEU A 99 -10.75 9.59 -18.40
C LEU A 99 -9.45 10.40 -18.52
N ALA A 100 -8.70 10.55 -17.43
CA ALA A 100 -7.41 11.23 -17.46
C ALA A 100 -6.38 10.45 -18.30
N MET A 101 -6.36 9.12 -18.21
CA MET A 101 -5.49 8.26 -19.04
C MET A 101 -5.84 8.38 -20.53
N LEU A 102 -7.13 8.36 -20.89
CA LEU A 102 -7.60 8.51 -22.27
C LEU A 102 -7.29 9.90 -22.83
N ALA A 103 -7.32 10.93 -21.98
CA ALA A 103 -6.92 12.29 -22.33
C ALA A 103 -5.38 12.48 -22.41
N GLY A 104 -4.58 11.43 -22.15
CA GLY A 104 -3.12 11.50 -22.19
C GLY A 104 -2.50 12.33 -21.05
N MET A 105 -3.18 12.46 -19.92
CA MET A 105 -2.70 13.24 -18.78
C MET A 105 -1.58 12.52 -18.01
N GLY A 106 -0.72 13.30 -17.34
CA GLY A 106 0.36 12.76 -16.50
C GLY A 106 -0.11 12.09 -15.21
N THR A 107 0.78 11.31 -14.57
CA THR A 107 0.50 10.47 -13.39
C THR A 107 -0.09 11.22 -12.20
N LEU A 108 0.35 12.46 -11.96
CA LEU A 108 -0.18 13.31 -10.89
C LEU A 108 -1.65 13.66 -11.13
N LEU A 109 -1.99 14.02 -12.37
CA LEU A 109 -3.36 14.35 -12.76
C LEU A 109 -4.26 13.12 -12.73
N ILE A 110 -3.77 11.96 -13.17
CA ILE A 110 -4.51 10.69 -13.06
C ILE A 110 -4.88 10.39 -11.60
N SER A 111 -3.94 10.61 -10.67
CA SER A 111 -4.20 10.39 -9.24
C SER A 111 -5.19 11.41 -8.68
N GLY A 112 -5.08 12.67 -9.11
CA GLY A 112 -6.01 13.74 -8.73
C GLY A 112 -7.44 13.52 -9.24
N THR A 113 -7.60 13.07 -10.49
CA THR A 113 -8.93 12.76 -11.05
C THR A 113 -9.50 11.47 -10.48
N ALA A 114 -8.68 10.48 -10.13
CA ALA A 114 -9.13 9.30 -9.39
C ALA A 114 -9.67 9.69 -8.01
N PHE A 115 -8.99 10.59 -7.30
CA PHE A 115 -9.47 11.10 -6.03
C PHE A 115 -10.77 11.90 -6.19
N ALA A 116 -10.82 12.84 -7.16
CA ALA A 116 -12.01 13.64 -7.43
C ALA A 116 -13.20 12.79 -7.87
N GLY A 117 -12.98 11.71 -8.62
CA GLY A 117 -14.03 10.78 -9.03
C GLY A 117 -14.54 9.89 -7.89
N ALA A 118 -13.74 9.69 -6.83
CA ALA A 118 -14.17 8.92 -5.66
C ALA A 118 -15.09 9.73 -4.73
N MET A 119 -14.92 11.06 -4.67
CA MET A 119 -15.71 11.96 -3.81
C MET A 119 -17.12 12.17 -4.34
#